data_AF-A0A2D8RC20-F1
#
_entry.id   AF-A0A2D8RC20-F1
#
_cell.length_a   1.000
_cell.length_b   1.000
_cell.length_c   1.000
_cell.angle_alpha   90.00
_cell.angle_beta   90.00
_cell.angle_gamma   90.00
#
_symmetry.space_group_name_H-M   'P 1'
#
loop_
_entity.id
_entity.type
_entity.pdbx_description
1 polymer ?
#
loop_
_entity_poly.entity_id
_entity_poly.type
_entity_poly.pdbx_seq_one_letter_code
_entity_poly.pdbx_strand_id
1 'polypeptide(L)'
;MLMKDYVSQTAHATRALVDLIAADHKALNHAYGTLRGATEKFDFQYQTFLANAFHTAANHYHGQMARAHQGKAVADEEVRILAALIDAKSASIAALSGALLQIAKQGLSVIYGKPQNSPRGAEVSGLLVKDVIWEGRNQSIHYENPKEISKAVVDLFERIDGARNDGISWDSRSQYNYAFDVIKFLGWLDWKQFEGHMLSVQPR
;
A
#
# COMPACT_ATOMS: atom_id res chain seq x y z
N MET A 1 -0.86 -9.74 31.38
CA MET A 1 -1.92 -9.35 30.42
C MET A 1 -1.99 -10.42 29.35
N LEU A 2 -3.18 -10.90 28.99
CA LEU A 2 -3.35 -11.87 27.91
C LEU A 2 -3.54 -11.16 26.56
N MET A 3 -3.27 -11.86 25.45
CA MET A 3 -3.45 -11.30 24.11
C MET A 3 -4.88 -10.84 23.83
N LYS A 4 -5.86 -11.62 24.31
CA LYS A 4 -7.28 -11.22 24.24
C LYS A 4 -7.57 -9.88 24.92
N ASP A 5 -6.92 -9.61 26.05
CA ASP A 5 -7.14 -8.37 26.81
C ASP A 5 -6.54 -7.19 26.04
N TYR A 6 -5.35 -7.37 25.46
CA TYR A 6 -4.69 -6.36 24.64
C TYR A 6 -5.50 -6.02 23.39
N VAL A 7 -5.94 -7.04 22.66
CA VAL A 7 -6.76 -6.86 21.45
C VAL A 7 -8.08 -6.18 21.80
N SER A 8 -8.74 -6.57 22.89
CA SER A 8 -9.96 -5.91 23.36
C SER A 8 -9.74 -4.45 23.71
N GLN A 9 -8.63 -4.10 24.38
CA GLN A 9 -8.32 -2.72 24.78
C GLN A 9 -7.94 -1.82 23.59
N THR A 10 -7.35 -2.40 22.55
CA THR A 10 -6.91 -1.68 21.35
C THR A 10 -7.92 -1.77 20.19
N ALA A 11 -9.03 -2.48 20.37
CA ALA A 11 -10.02 -2.76 19.33
C ALA A 11 -10.57 -1.50 18.66
N HIS A 12 -10.90 -0.47 19.44
CA HIS A 12 -11.44 0.79 18.89
C HIS A 12 -10.43 1.47 17.95
N ALA A 13 -9.18 1.62 18.40
CA ALA A 13 -8.13 2.26 17.60
C ALA A 13 -7.78 1.43 16.35
N THR A 14 -7.65 0.12 16.50
CA THR A 14 -7.28 -0.76 15.38
C THR A 14 -8.40 -0.88 14.34
N ARG A 15 -9.68 -0.91 14.74
CA ARG A 15 -10.82 -0.84 13.80
C ARG A 15 -10.80 0.46 13.01
N ALA A 16 -10.68 1.60 13.70
CA ALA A 16 -10.64 2.90 13.06
C ALA A 16 -9.48 3.01 12.04
N LEU A 17 -8.29 2.49 12.38
CA LEU A 17 -7.17 2.45 11.45
C LEU A 17 -7.47 1.58 10.23
N VAL A 18 -7.99 0.37 10.41
CA VAL A 18 -8.34 -0.53 9.30
C VAL A 18 -9.37 0.13 8.38
N ASP A 19 -10.42 0.72 8.95
CA ASP A 19 -11.47 1.39 8.19
C ASP A 19 -10.92 2.59 7.39
N LEU A 20 -10.05 3.40 8.00
CA LEU A 20 -9.39 4.53 7.34
C LEU A 20 -8.46 4.08 6.21
N ILE A 21 -7.63 3.05 6.45
CA ILE A 21 -6.75 2.47 5.43
C ILE A 21 -7.57 1.97 4.24
N ALA A 22 -8.66 1.24 4.49
CA ALA A 22 -9.53 0.70 3.45
C ALA A 22 -10.23 1.82 2.65
N ALA A 23 -10.73 2.85 3.34
CA ALA A 23 -11.36 4.01 2.71
C ALA A 23 -10.37 4.77 1.82
N ASP A 24 -9.17 5.04 2.32
CA ASP A 24 -8.14 5.77 1.56
C ASP A 24 -7.60 4.94 0.40
N HIS A 25 -7.44 3.63 0.56
CA HIS A 25 -7.08 2.75 -0.55
C HIS A 25 -8.15 2.76 -1.66
N LYS A 26 -9.43 2.75 -1.30
CA LYS A 26 -10.53 2.88 -2.27
C LYS A 26 -10.47 4.22 -3.00
N ALA A 27 -10.25 5.31 -2.27
CA ALA A 27 -10.13 6.65 -2.85
C ALA A 27 -8.91 6.76 -3.78
N LEU A 28 -7.77 6.19 -3.39
CA LEU A 28 -6.54 6.14 -4.18
C LEU A 28 -6.76 5.38 -5.49
N ASN A 29 -7.39 4.20 -5.44
CA ASN A 29 -7.71 3.43 -6.65
C ASN A 29 -8.64 4.20 -7.60
N HIS A 30 -9.61 4.94 -7.04
CA HIS A 30 -10.48 5.81 -7.85
C HIS A 30 -9.71 6.96 -8.50
N ALA A 31 -8.79 7.61 -7.77
CA ALA A 31 -7.94 8.66 -8.29
C ALA A 31 -7.03 8.16 -9.43
N TYR A 32 -6.40 6.98 -9.28
CA TYR A 32 -5.63 6.35 -10.34
C TYR A 32 -6.47 6.02 -11.58
N GLY A 33 -7.68 5.49 -11.39
CA GLY A 33 -8.60 5.21 -12.50
C GLY A 33 -9.01 6.48 -13.26
N THR A 34 -9.25 7.57 -12.53
CA THR A 34 -9.58 8.89 -13.11
C THR A 34 -8.40 9.45 -13.88
N LEU A 35 -7.20 9.43 -13.30
CA LEU A 35 -5.97 9.88 -13.94
C LEU A 35 -5.69 9.10 -15.23
N ARG A 36 -5.78 7.77 -15.17
CA ARG A 36 -5.59 6.90 -16.34
C ARG A 36 -6.58 7.23 -17.46
N GLY A 37 -7.86 7.37 -17.13
CA GLY A 37 -8.89 7.70 -18.13
C GLY A 37 -8.69 9.08 -18.77
N ALA A 38 -8.22 10.07 -17.99
CA ALA A 38 -7.90 11.39 -18.52
C ALA A 38 -6.73 11.35 -19.52
N THR A 39 -5.66 10.61 -19.19
CA THR A 39 -4.49 10.46 -20.06
C THR A 39 -4.80 9.67 -21.34
N GLU A 40 -5.48 8.53 -21.22
CA GLU A 40 -5.83 7.67 -22.38
C GLU A 40 -6.70 8.41 -23.40
N LYS A 41 -7.61 9.28 -22.95
CA LYS A 41 -8.49 10.07 -23.83
C LYS A 41 -7.69 11.06 -24.67
N PHE A 42 -6.68 11.71 -24.08
CA PHE A 42 -5.81 12.64 -24.81
C PHE A 42 -4.94 11.89 -25.83
N ASP A 43 -4.33 10.78 -25.42
CA ASP A 43 -3.49 9.97 -26.31
C ASP A 43 -4.27 9.44 -27.51
N PHE A 44 -5.50 8.95 -27.31
CA PHE A 44 -6.37 8.50 -28.39
C PHE A 44 -6.69 9.62 -29.41
N GLN A 45 -7.02 10.83 -28.91
CA GLN A 45 -7.30 11.98 -29.78
C GLN A 45 -6.05 12.39 -30.57
N TYR A 46 -4.88 12.36 -29.94
CA TYR A 46 -3.60 12.68 -30.57
C TYR A 46 -3.23 11.66 -31.67
N GLN A 47 -3.36 10.36 -31.39
CA GLN A 47 -3.10 9.31 -32.39
C GLN A 47 -4.09 9.36 -33.57
N THR A 48 -5.38 9.62 -33.29
CA THR A 48 -6.40 9.80 -34.34
C THR A 48 -6.03 10.95 -35.27
N PHE A 49 -5.52 12.05 -34.72
CA PHE A 49 -5.03 13.15 -35.53
C PHE A 49 -3.82 12.78 -36.37
N LEU A 50 -2.78 12.18 -35.77
CA LEU A 50 -1.58 11.78 -36.50
C LEU A 50 -1.90 10.87 -37.68
N ALA A 51 -2.81 9.91 -37.48
CA ALA A 51 -3.27 8.99 -38.52
C ALA A 51 -4.04 9.68 -39.67
N ASN A 52 -4.62 10.87 -39.43
CA ASN A 52 -5.49 11.57 -40.38
C ASN A 52 -4.99 12.98 -40.76
N ALA A 53 -3.78 13.37 -40.35
CA ALA A 53 -3.23 14.71 -40.54
C ALA A 53 -3.11 15.12 -42.03
N PHE A 54 -2.98 14.13 -42.92
CA PHE A 54 -2.88 14.33 -44.37
C PHE A 54 -4.14 13.87 -45.14
N HIS A 55 -5.24 13.60 -44.44
CA HIS A 55 -6.51 13.19 -45.06
C HIS A 55 -7.20 14.38 -45.74
N THR A 56 -8.11 14.13 -46.69
CA THR A 56 -8.94 15.19 -47.33
C THR A 56 -9.82 15.95 -46.33
N ALA A 57 -10.00 15.40 -45.14
CA ALA A 57 -10.70 16.00 -44.01
C ALA A 57 -9.73 16.59 -42.96
N ALA A 58 -8.47 16.87 -43.31
CA ALA A 58 -7.44 17.36 -42.38
C ALA A 58 -7.91 18.57 -41.55
N ASN A 59 -8.62 19.52 -42.16
CA ASN A 59 -9.16 20.69 -41.44
C ASN A 59 -10.13 20.30 -40.30
N HIS A 60 -10.89 19.22 -40.47
CA HIS A 60 -11.76 18.70 -39.42
C HIS A 60 -10.94 18.14 -38.25
N TYR A 61 -9.91 17.32 -38.54
CA TYR A 61 -9.04 16.74 -37.52
C TYR A 61 -8.13 17.78 -36.84
N HIS A 62 -7.68 18.80 -37.57
CA HIS A 62 -7.00 19.96 -36.99
C HIS A 62 -7.91 20.75 -36.05
N GLY A 63 -9.18 20.95 -36.41
CA GLY A 63 -10.17 21.59 -35.54
C GLY A 63 -10.47 20.77 -34.28
N GLN A 64 -10.54 19.45 -34.41
CA GLN A 64 -10.66 18.55 -33.24
C GLN A 64 -9.42 18.63 -32.34
N MET A 65 -8.21 18.67 -32.91
CA MET A 65 -6.97 18.81 -32.14
C MET A 65 -6.81 20.16 -31.47
N ALA A 66 -7.18 21.26 -32.12
CA ALA A 66 -7.15 22.57 -31.49
C ALA A 66 -8.03 22.60 -30.23
N ARG A 67 -9.21 21.97 -30.29
CA ARG A 67 -10.09 21.78 -29.13
C ARG A 67 -9.48 20.84 -28.08
N ALA A 68 -8.84 19.75 -28.52
CA ALA A 68 -8.15 18.83 -27.62
C ALA A 68 -6.97 19.50 -26.90
N HIS A 69 -6.22 20.38 -27.56
CA HIS A 69 -5.13 21.17 -26.96
C HIS A 69 -5.63 22.23 -25.98
N GLN A 70 -6.74 22.90 -26.27
CA GLN A 70 -7.38 23.79 -25.29
C GLN A 70 -7.88 23.02 -24.07
N GLY A 71 -8.48 21.83 -24.30
CA GLY A 71 -8.83 20.90 -23.23
C GLY A 71 -7.61 20.37 -22.47
N LYS A 72 -6.46 20.23 -23.14
CA LYS A 72 -5.21 19.74 -22.53
C LYS A 72 -4.73 20.64 -21.40
N ALA A 73 -4.77 21.96 -21.55
CA ALA A 73 -4.33 22.86 -20.48
C ALA A 73 -5.17 22.72 -19.20
N VAL A 74 -6.49 22.49 -19.34
CA VAL A 74 -7.38 22.20 -18.21
C VAL A 74 -7.11 20.81 -17.65
N ALA A 75 -6.92 19.82 -18.53
CA ALA A 75 -6.58 18.46 -18.15
C ALA A 75 -5.21 18.36 -17.44
N ASP A 76 -4.21 19.16 -17.84
CA ASP A 76 -2.89 19.21 -17.22
C ASP A 76 -2.99 19.72 -15.77
N GLU A 77 -3.87 20.69 -15.50
CA GLU A 77 -4.15 21.14 -14.14
C GLU A 77 -4.90 20.08 -13.31
N GLU A 78 -5.91 19.42 -13.90
CA GLU A 78 -6.59 18.29 -13.26
C GLU A 78 -5.64 17.13 -12.95
N VAL A 79 -4.75 16.80 -13.89
CA VAL A 79 -3.68 15.80 -13.72
C VAL A 79 -2.75 16.18 -12.57
N ARG A 80 -2.36 17.46 -12.47
CA ARG A 80 -1.52 17.96 -11.37
C ARG A 80 -2.21 17.82 -10.02
N ILE A 81 -3.49 18.18 -9.93
CA ILE A 81 -4.29 18.03 -8.71
C ILE A 81 -4.44 16.55 -8.34
N LEU A 82 -4.73 15.69 -9.32
CA LEU A 82 -4.86 14.24 -9.12
C LEU A 82 -3.54 13.60 -8.67
N ALA A 83 -2.41 13.99 -9.26
CA ALA A 83 -1.09 13.51 -8.84
C ALA A 83 -0.79 13.89 -7.38
N ALA A 84 -1.03 15.15 -7.00
CA ALA A 84 -0.86 15.59 -5.61
C ALA A 84 -1.79 14.84 -4.64
N LEU A 85 -3.02 14.55 -5.05
CA LEU A 85 -3.96 13.74 -4.27
C LEU A 85 -3.48 12.30 -4.11
N ILE A 86 -2.98 11.68 -5.19
CA ILE A 86 -2.40 10.34 -5.19
C ILE A 86 -1.22 10.26 -4.23
N ASP A 87 -0.29 11.22 -4.30
CA ASP A 87 0.87 11.28 -3.41
C ASP A 87 0.45 11.41 -1.93
N ALA A 88 -0.46 12.35 -1.64
CA ALA A 88 -0.97 12.57 -0.29
C ALA A 88 -1.69 11.33 0.27
N LYS A 89 -2.50 10.65 -0.55
CA LYS A 89 -3.21 9.44 -0.15
C LYS A 89 -2.28 8.25 0.03
N SER A 90 -1.30 8.09 -0.85
CA SER A 90 -0.29 7.03 -0.74
C SER A 90 0.53 7.17 0.54
N ALA A 91 0.97 8.41 0.86
CA ALA A 91 1.67 8.71 2.10
C ALA A 91 0.79 8.46 3.35
N SER A 92 -0.49 8.86 3.30
CA SER A 92 -1.43 8.63 4.40
C SER A 92 -1.65 7.14 4.66
N ILE A 93 -1.88 6.35 3.61
CA ILE A 93 -2.05 4.89 3.71
C ILE A 93 -0.81 4.23 4.29
N ALA A 94 0.39 4.60 3.84
CA ALA A 94 1.64 4.08 4.37
C ALA A 94 1.80 4.41 5.87
N ALA A 95 1.52 5.64 6.27
CA ALA A 95 1.61 6.07 7.68
C ALA A 95 0.60 5.33 8.58
N LEU A 96 -0.66 5.22 8.14
CA LEU A 96 -1.71 4.50 8.88
C LEU A 96 -1.39 3.00 8.99
N SER A 97 -0.87 2.40 7.93
CA SER A 97 -0.44 1.01 7.92
C SER A 97 0.75 0.77 8.86
N GLY A 98 1.71 1.69 8.88
CA GLY A 98 2.82 1.68 9.83
C GLY A 98 2.33 1.79 11.28
N ALA A 99 1.31 2.63 11.54
CA ALA A 99 0.69 2.74 12.85
C ALA A 99 -0.02 1.44 13.28
N LEU A 100 -0.72 0.75 12.37
CA LEU A 100 -1.35 -0.54 12.64
C LEU A 100 -0.32 -1.62 12.96
N LEU A 101 0.76 -1.72 12.18
CA LEU A 101 1.90 -2.61 12.45
C LEU A 101 2.57 -2.29 13.79
N GLN A 102 2.69 -1.01 14.13
CA GLN A 102 3.24 -0.56 15.40
C GLN A 102 2.38 -1.03 16.58
N ILE A 103 1.05 -0.91 16.51
CA ILE A 103 0.15 -1.43 17.56
C ILE A 103 0.31 -2.95 17.69
N ALA A 104 0.29 -3.70 16.58
CA ALA A 104 0.48 -5.15 16.60
C ALA A 104 1.81 -5.54 17.28
N LYS A 105 2.92 -4.92 16.88
CA LYS A 105 4.24 -5.17 17.47
C LYS A 105 4.25 -4.84 18.96
N GLN A 106 3.59 -3.77 19.40
CA GLN A 106 3.51 -3.43 20.82
C GLN A 106 2.71 -4.47 21.60
N GLY A 107 1.63 -5.02 21.04
CA GLY A 107 0.92 -6.15 21.66
C GLY A 107 1.85 -7.34 21.92
N LEU A 108 2.61 -7.74 20.90
CA LEU A 108 3.60 -8.81 21.05
C LEU A 108 4.65 -8.47 22.12
N SER A 109 5.11 -7.22 22.16
CA SER A 109 6.16 -6.78 23.08
C SER A 109 5.69 -6.70 24.53
N VAL A 110 4.47 -6.21 24.79
CA VAL A 110 3.94 -6.10 26.15
C VAL A 110 3.66 -7.47 26.75
N ILE A 111 3.27 -8.46 25.93
CA ILE A 111 2.89 -9.79 26.42
C ILE A 111 4.10 -10.73 26.49
N TYR A 112 4.95 -10.73 25.46
CA TYR A 112 6.05 -11.70 25.33
C TYR A 112 7.45 -11.08 25.48
N GLY A 113 7.57 -9.75 25.45
CA GLY A 113 8.85 -9.06 25.50
C GLY A 113 9.59 -9.13 24.15
N LYS A 114 10.54 -10.05 24.05
CA LYS A 114 11.39 -10.21 22.86
C LYS A 114 10.71 -11.10 21.80
N PRO A 115 11.00 -10.93 20.49
CA PRO A 115 10.32 -11.69 19.44
C PRO A 115 10.56 -13.20 19.53
N GLN A 116 11.69 -13.63 20.09
CA GLN A 116 11.99 -15.05 20.30
C GLN A 116 11.08 -15.72 21.34
N ASN A 117 10.52 -14.94 22.25
CA ASN A 117 9.62 -15.43 23.30
C ASN A 117 8.16 -15.54 22.80
N SER A 118 7.85 -14.91 21.67
CA SER A 118 6.49 -14.92 21.13
C SER A 118 6.17 -16.31 20.56
N PRO A 119 5.04 -16.91 20.95
CA PRO A 119 4.55 -18.15 20.33
C PRO A 119 4.44 -18.02 18.81
N ARG A 120 4.50 -19.13 18.08
CA ARG A 120 4.50 -19.14 16.61
C ARG A 120 3.28 -18.42 16.01
N GLY A 121 2.09 -18.69 16.55
CA GLY A 121 0.83 -18.18 16.03
C GLY A 121 0.45 -18.75 14.67
N ALA A 122 -0.43 -18.04 13.96
CA ALA A 122 -0.84 -18.34 12.59
C ALA A 122 0.28 -18.10 11.58
N GLU A 123 0.12 -18.72 10.41
CA GLU A 123 0.99 -18.54 9.25
C GLU A 123 0.19 -17.96 8.08
N VAL A 124 0.81 -17.06 7.33
CA VAL A 124 0.30 -16.53 6.06
C VAL A 124 1.30 -16.91 4.98
N SER A 125 0.87 -17.72 4.02
CA SER A 125 1.72 -18.24 2.93
C SER A 125 3.02 -18.91 3.42
N GLY A 126 2.97 -19.60 4.57
CA GLY A 126 4.13 -20.27 5.19
C GLY A 126 5.07 -19.35 5.97
N LEU A 127 4.69 -18.08 6.18
CA LEU A 127 5.41 -17.15 7.06
C LEU A 127 4.65 -16.94 8.36
N LEU A 128 5.35 -16.99 9.48
CA LEU A 128 4.76 -16.72 10.79
C LEU A 128 4.30 -15.26 10.86
N VAL A 129 3.03 -15.05 11.23
CA VAL A 129 2.44 -13.72 11.36
C VAL A 129 3.28 -12.82 12.28
N LYS A 130 3.81 -13.36 13.38
CA LYS A 130 4.65 -12.60 14.31
C LYS A 130 5.92 -12.03 13.66
N ASP A 131 6.51 -12.77 12.72
CA ASP A 131 7.75 -12.36 12.04
C ASP A 131 7.44 -11.26 11.03
N VAL A 132 6.34 -11.42 10.30
CA VAL A 132 5.83 -10.41 9.35
C VAL A 132 5.50 -9.11 10.07
N ILE A 133 4.83 -9.17 11.24
CA ILE A 133 4.56 -8.00 12.07
C ILE A 133 5.86 -7.30 12.49
N TRP A 134 6.81 -8.07 13.01
CA TRP A 134 8.02 -7.51 13.60
C TRP A 134 8.91 -6.84 12.56
N GLU A 135 9.27 -7.59 11.51
CA GLU A 135 10.21 -7.09 10.52
C GLU A 135 9.53 -6.18 9.49
N GLY A 136 8.24 -6.37 9.20
CA GLY A 136 7.46 -5.42 8.40
C GLY A 136 7.38 -4.05 9.09
N ARG A 137 7.16 -4.02 10.41
CA ARG A 137 7.22 -2.79 11.21
C ARG A 137 8.62 -2.16 11.19
N ASN A 138 9.67 -2.97 11.34
CA ASN A 138 11.05 -2.45 11.32
C ASN A 138 11.39 -1.83 9.97
N GLN A 139 10.99 -2.47 8.86
CA GLN A 139 11.13 -1.89 7.53
C GLN A 139 10.40 -0.54 7.43
N SER A 140 9.13 -0.50 7.84
CA SER A 140 8.31 0.72 7.79
C SER A 140 8.87 1.92 8.56
N ILE A 141 9.70 1.70 9.58
CA ILE A 141 10.29 2.79 10.39
C ILE A 141 11.66 3.21 9.86
N HIS A 142 12.41 2.28 9.30
CA HIS A 142 13.80 2.51 8.87
C HIS A 142 13.95 2.65 7.36
N TYR A 143 12.83 2.66 6.59
CA TYR A 143 12.86 2.67 5.13
C TYR A 143 13.68 3.83 4.55
N GLU A 144 13.67 5.00 5.17
CA GLU A 144 14.41 6.19 4.69
C GLU A 144 15.94 6.03 4.77
N ASN A 145 16.42 5.17 5.68
CA ASN A 145 17.83 4.90 5.88
C ASN A 145 18.15 3.40 5.64
N PRO A 146 18.49 3.00 4.40
CA PRO A 146 18.77 1.60 4.06
C PRO A 146 19.86 0.92 4.90
N LYS A 147 20.75 1.71 5.55
CA LYS A 147 21.79 1.19 6.44
C LYS A 147 21.25 0.69 7.78
N GLU A 148 20.06 1.13 8.19
CA GLU A 148 19.37 0.69 9.40
C GLU A 148 18.50 -0.55 9.17
N ILE A 149 18.30 -0.95 7.91
CA ILE A 149 17.59 -2.19 7.54
C ILE A 149 18.44 -3.42 7.90
N SER A 150 17.97 -4.16 8.90
CA SER A 150 18.64 -5.35 9.42
C SER A 150 18.61 -6.52 8.41
N LYS A 151 19.49 -7.51 8.61
CA LYS A 151 19.44 -8.76 7.83
C LYS A 151 18.11 -9.51 8.00
N ALA A 152 17.51 -9.48 9.19
CA ALA A 152 16.23 -10.15 9.45
C ALA A 152 15.09 -9.56 8.61
N VAL A 153 15.10 -8.24 8.39
CA VAL A 153 14.15 -7.57 7.48
C VAL A 153 14.36 -8.04 6.05
N VAL A 154 15.61 -8.05 5.56
CA VAL A 154 15.92 -8.51 4.21
C VAL A 154 15.47 -9.96 4.01
N ASP A 155 15.83 -10.85 4.92
CA ASP A 155 15.50 -12.27 4.83
C ASP A 155 13.97 -12.50 4.88
N LEU A 156 13.22 -11.69 5.64
CA LEU A 156 11.75 -11.74 5.61
C LEU A 156 11.21 -11.35 4.24
N PHE A 157 11.66 -10.23 3.68
CA PHE A 157 11.14 -9.69 2.43
C PHE A 157 11.46 -10.61 1.25
N GLU A 158 12.64 -11.24 1.22
CA GLU A 158 12.96 -12.29 0.23
C GLU A 158 11.98 -13.49 0.33
N ARG A 159 11.63 -13.89 1.55
CA ARG A 159 10.63 -14.97 1.76
C ARG A 159 9.22 -14.55 1.37
N ILE A 160 8.84 -13.29 1.60
CA ILE A 160 7.56 -12.73 1.15
C ILE A 160 7.50 -12.74 -0.37
N ASP A 161 8.57 -12.31 -1.05
CA ASP A 161 8.66 -12.34 -2.51
C ASP A 161 8.53 -13.77 -3.05
N GLY A 162 9.24 -14.73 -2.44
CA GLY A 162 9.12 -16.15 -2.80
C GLY A 162 7.72 -16.72 -2.57
N ALA A 163 7.03 -16.28 -1.52
CA ALA A 163 5.67 -16.73 -1.21
C ALA A 163 4.60 -16.08 -2.12
N ARG A 164 4.80 -14.81 -2.53
CA ARG A 164 3.91 -14.11 -3.45
C ARG A 164 4.09 -14.60 -4.89
N ASN A 165 5.33 -14.83 -5.32
CA ASN A 165 5.70 -15.31 -6.65
C ASN A 165 4.99 -14.57 -7.80
N ASP A 166 4.85 -13.24 -7.67
CA ASP A 166 4.16 -12.38 -8.64
C ASP A 166 5.14 -11.66 -9.60
N GLY A 167 6.44 -11.93 -9.47
CA GLY A 167 7.50 -11.31 -10.28
C GLY A 167 7.88 -9.90 -9.86
N ILE A 168 7.28 -9.34 -8.81
CA ILE A 168 7.58 -8.01 -8.28
C ILE A 168 8.34 -8.15 -6.97
N SER A 169 9.63 -7.83 -6.99
CA SER A 169 10.45 -7.87 -5.79
C SER A 169 10.17 -6.68 -4.87
N TRP A 170 9.98 -6.96 -3.59
CA TRP A 170 9.97 -5.94 -2.54
C TRP A 170 11.37 -5.78 -1.97
N ASP A 171 12.17 -4.92 -2.62
CA ASP A 171 13.48 -4.56 -2.09
C ASP A 171 13.30 -3.73 -0.82
N SER A 172 13.48 -4.38 0.34
CA SER A 172 13.42 -3.76 1.67
C SER A 172 14.33 -2.53 1.86
N ARG A 173 15.34 -2.33 0.99
CA ARG A 173 16.28 -1.20 1.02
C ARG A 173 16.03 -0.13 -0.04
N SER A 174 14.97 -0.26 -0.84
CA SER A 174 14.62 0.66 -1.93
C SER A 174 14.20 2.08 -1.49
N GLN A 175 14.20 2.37 -0.18
CA GLN A 175 13.62 3.59 0.39
C GLN A 175 12.12 3.76 0.12
N TYR A 176 11.44 2.67 -0.25
CA TYR A 176 9.99 2.60 -0.29
C TYR A 176 9.46 2.02 1.02
N ASN A 177 8.37 2.59 1.54
CA ASN A 177 7.70 2.11 2.74
C ASN A 177 6.67 1.03 2.38
N TYR A 178 6.97 -0.23 2.69
CA TYR A 178 6.10 -1.37 2.39
C TYR A 178 5.04 -1.64 3.46
N ALA A 179 4.77 -0.72 4.38
CA ALA A 179 3.80 -0.97 5.45
C ALA A 179 2.43 -1.38 4.91
N PHE A 180 1.92 -0.67 3.90
CA PHE A 180 0.63 -0.97 3.31
C PHE A 180 0.62 -2.32 2.60
N ASP A 181 1.70 -2.60 1.87
CA ASP A 181 1.89 -3.85 1.16
C ASP A 181 1.92 -5.04 2.12
N VAL A 182 2.61 -4.91 3.26
CA VAL A 182 2.62 -5.89 4.35
C VAL A 182 1.22 -6.08 4.95
N ILE A 183 0.47 -4.99 5.20
CA ILE A 183 -0.92 -5.06 5.67
C ILE A 183 -1.82 -5.81 4.67
N LYS A 184 -1.66 -5.56 3.36
CA LYS A 184 -2.37 -6.29 2.31
C LYS A 184 -1.98 -7.76 2.27
N PHE A 185 -0.69 -8.07 2.38
CA PHE A 185 -0.19 -9.45 2.43
C PHE A 185 -0.80 -10.23 3.61
N LEU A 186 -0.93 -9.58 4.78
CA LEU A 186 -1.58 -10.15 5.97
C LEU A 186 -3.11 -10.21 5.87
N GLY A 187 -3.74 -9.59 4.86
CA GLY A 187 -5.20 -9.49 4.76
C GLY A 187 -5.83 -8.53 5.77
N TRP A 188 -5.06 -7.61 6.36
CA TRP A 188 -5.47 -6.70 7.43
C TRP A 188 -6.27 -5.47 6.96
N LEU A 189 -6.83 -5.53 5.75
CA LEU A 189 -7.92 -4.63 5.35
C LEU A 189 -9.27 -5.07 5.92
N ASP A 190 -9.34 -6.27 6.51
CA ASP A 190 -10.44 -6.74 7.35
C ASP A 190 -9.95 -6.81 8.80
N TRP A 191 -10.63 -6.08 9.70
CA TRP A 191 -10.26 -6.05 11.11
C TRP A 191 -10.40 -7.42 11.77
N LYS A 192 -11.30 -8.29 11.30
CA LYS A 192 -11.41 -9.66 11.82
C LYS A 192 -10.15 -10.48 11.54
N GLN A 193 -9.49 -10.25 10.40
CA GLN A 193 -8.22 -10.91 10.09
C GLN A 193 -7.10 -10.39 10.98
N PHE A 194 -7.07 -9.08 11.25
CA PHE A 194 -6.17 -8.51 12.25
C PHE A 194 -6.37 -9.16 13.62
N GLU A 195 -7.61 -9.19 14.12
CA GLU A 195 -7.97 -9.78 15.40
C GLU A 195 -7.58 -11.26 15.48
N GLY A 196 -7.97 -12.06 14.49
CA GLY A 196 -7.66 -13.48 14.42
C GLY A 196 -6.16 -13.76 14.42
N HIS A 197 -5.40 -12.99 13.65
CA HIS A 197 -3.93 -13.08 13.62
C HIS A 197 -3.32 -12.75 14.97
N MET A 198 -3.75 -11.67 15.62
CA MET A 198 -3.22 -11.31 16.95
C MET A 198 -3.56 -12.37 18.00
N LEU A 199 -4.82 -12.83 18.06
CA LEU A 199 -5.27 -13.85 19.01
C LEU A 199 -4.62 -15.22 18.78
N SER A 200 -4.17 -15.52 17.56
CA SER A 200 -3.46 -16.77 17.25
C SER A 200 -2.13 -16.89 17.98
N VAL A 201 -1.49 -15.77 18.29
CA VAL A 201 -0.18 -15.71 18.93
C VAL A 201 -0.34 -15.92 20.44
N GLN A 202 -0.50 -17.17 20.85
CA GLN A 202 -0.63 -17.59 22.24
C GLN A 202 0.04 -18.96 22.50
N PRO A 203 0.53 -19.22 23.73
CA PRO A 203 1.04 -20.55 24.09
C PRO A 203 -0.07 -21.60 23.90
N ARG A 204 0.31 -22.78 23.41
CA ARG A 204 -0.59 -23.95 23.35
C ARG A 204 -0.71 -24.61 24.71
#